data_AF-A0A2N6T7K8-F1
#
_entry.id   AF-A0A2N6T7K8-F1
#
_cell.length_a   1.000
_cell.length_b   1.000
_cell.length_c   1.000
_cell.angle_alpha   90.00
_cell.angle_beta   90.00
_cell.angle_gamma   90.00
#
_symmetry.space_group_name_H-M   'P 1'
#
loop_
_entity.id
_entity.type
_entity.pdbx_description
1 polymer ?
#
loop_
_entity_poly.entity_id
_entity_poly.type
_entity_poly.pdbx_seq_one_letter_code
_entity_poly.pdbx_strand_id
1 'polypeptide(L)'
;MVYITLGLALLLVVGVLAGSKLVLDRTAHQPVVLSPLPAPLAESPECAAVVEQLPEKLAGHKRTPLADPAPAGAAVWQSSSTERITLRCGVDMPLQYTELSPTFTAAGAKWVKVGDPSGTGLATWFTVDRTPVLAVTADNAALGRHDNPVEGLNLAAAEGVAPEPARAPLATLEDAQDYSARACNEFIAALPKGLAGGYTPIDFSGVEGLAKDRTQVWAGDGLEPIVVRCGVKQPASYTPGTVLTQVNEIPWFEDEAAAEGPETSGGLATTLYALGREANIALSLPAGLGDEALNTVSGVISSTVPERN
;
A
#
# COMPACT_ATOMS: atom_id res chain seq x y z
N MET A 1 22.97 -57.85 -20.96
CA MET A 1 22.28 -56.71 -21.61
C MET A 1 21.63 -55.75 -20.62
N VAL A 2 20.93 -56.21 -19.58
CA VAL A 2 20.20 -55.35 -18.61
C VAL A 2 21.08 -54.28 -17.92
N TYR A 3 22.32 -54.62 -17.53
CA TYR A 3 23.22 -53.67 -16.87
C TYR A 3 23.72 -52.54 -17.80
N ILE A 4 23.88 -52.82 -19.09
CA ILE A 4 24.34 -51.84 -20.09
C ILE A 4 23.20 -50.85 -20.37
N THR A 5 21.97 -51.35 -20.52
CA THR A 5 20.79 -50.50 -20.73
C THR A 5 20.48 -49.65 -19.49
N LEU A 6 20.65 -50.19 -18.28
CA LEU A 6 20.47 -49.45 -17.04
C LEU A 6 21.51 -48.33 -16.88
N GLY A 7 22.79 -48.64 -17.14
CA GLY A 7 23.87 -47.64 -17.06
C GLY A 7 23.69 -46.50 -18.07
N LEU A 8 23.30 -46.84 -19.31
CA LEU A 8 23.02 -45.83 -20.34
C LEU A 8 21.83 -44.96 -19.97
N ALA A 9 20.74 -45.55 -19.46
CA ALA A 9 19.57 -44.80 -19.00
C ALA A 9 19.92 -43.83 -17.87
N LEU A 10 20.73 -44.26 -16.90
CA LEU A 10 21.15 -43.40 -15.78
C LEU A 10 22.01 -42.21 -16.27
N LEU A 11 22.95 -42.46 -17.17
CA LEU A 11 23.78 -41.41 -17.77
C LEU A 11 22.95 -40.40 -18.56
N LEU A 12 21.95 -40.87 -19.30
CA LEU A 12 21.05 -40.02 -20.08
C LEU A 12 20.20 -39.15 -19.15
N VAL A 13 19.67 -39.70 -18.06
CA VAL A 13 18.93 -38.93 -17.04
C VAL A 13 19.81 -37.86 -16.40
N VAL A 14 21.03 -38.19 -15.97
CA VAL A 14 21.97 -37.22 -15.39
C VAL A 14 22.34 -36.14 -16.42
N GLY A 15 22.61 -36.54 -17.66
CA GLY A 15 22.91 -35.62 -18.76
C GLY A 15 21.77 -34.65 -19.06
N VAL A 16 20.52 -35.14 -19.08
CA VAL A 16 19.32 -34.30 -19.25
C VAL A 16 19.15 -33.36 -18.07
N LEU A 17 19.25 -33.84 -16.81
CA LEU A 17 19.11 -32.99 -15.62
C LEU A 17 20.19 -31.88 -15.59
N ALA A 18 21.44 -32.23 -15.89
CA ALA A 18 22.53 -31.27 -15.97
C ALA A 18 22.32 -30.27 -17.11
N GLY A 19 21.94 -30.74 -18.32
CA GLY A 19 21.66 -29.89 -19.47
C GLY A 19 20.49 -28.94 -19.23
N SER A 20 19.39 -29.44 -18.66
CA SER A 20 18.23 -28.63 -18.29
C SER A 20 18.58 -27.56 -17.26
N LYS A 21 19.35 -27.89 -16.21
CA LYS A 21 19.82 -26.90 -15.22
C LYS A 21 20.62 -25.78 -15.86
N LEU A 22 21.51 -26.12 -16.79
CA LEU A 22 22.43 -25.17 -17.43
C LEU A 22 21.70 -24.24 -18.41
N VAL A 23 20.70 -24.75 -19.13
CA VAL A 23 19.83 -23.94 -19.99
C VAL A 23 18.94 -23.02 -19.15
N LEU A 24 18.32 -23.55 -18.08
CA LEU A 24 17.48 -22.79 -17.16
C LEU A 24 18.25 -21.65 -16.49
N ASP A 25 19.48 -21.91 -16.03
CA ASP A 25 20.37 -20.88 -15.48
C ASP A 25 20.61 -19.77 -16.52
N ARG A 26 20.91 -20.10 -17.78
CA ARG A 26 21.13 -19.06 -18.80
C ARG A 26 19.91 -18.23 -19.13
N THR A 27 18.71 -18.82 -19.12
CA THR A 27 17.46 -18.08 -19.34
C THR A 27 17.07 -17.22 -18.15
N ALA A 28 17.36 -17.65 -16.91
CA ALA A 28 17.08 -16.88 -15.70
C ALA A 28 17.99 -15.65 -15.52
N HIS A 29 19.13 -15.59 -16.20
CA HIS A 29 20.11 -14.50 -16.11
C HIS A 29 20.15 -13.58 -17.35
N GLN A 30 19.10 -13.56 -18.18
CA GLN A 30 19.00 -12.55 -19.23
C GLN A 30 18.94 -11.14 -18.60
N PRO A 31 19.64 -10.15 -19.17
CA PRO A 31 19.57 -8.78 -18.67
C PRO A 31 18.13 -8.28 -18.58
N VAL A 32 17.73 -7.80 -17.41
CA VAL A 32 16.35 -7.37 -17.15
C VAL A 32 16.18 -5.90 -17.53
N VAL A 33 15.15 -5.60 -18.32
CA VAL A 33 14.72 -4.23 -18.57
C VAL A 33 13.82 -3.79 -17.42
N LEU A 34 14.17 -2.68 -16.77
CA LEU A 34 13.34 -2.00 -15.79
C LEU A 34 12.85 -0.69 -16.39
N SER A 35 11.54 -0.44 -16.31
CA SER A 35 10.98 0.84 -16.74
C SER A 35 11.59 1.98 -15.93
N PRO A 36 11.82 3.16 -16.52
CA PRO A 36 12.16 4.35 -15.75
C PRO A 36 10.98 4.70 -14.84
N LEU A 37 11.26 4.97 -13.57
CA LEU A 37 10.31 5.56 -12.63
C LEU A 37 10.96 6.81 -12.03
N PRO A 38 10.18 7.83 -11.64
CA PRO A 38 10.71 9.00 -10.95
C PRO A 38 11.52 8.57 -9.72
N ALA A 39 12.80 8.92 -9.74
CA ALA A 39 13.73 8.65 -8.65
C ALA A 39 14.78 9.76 -8.60
N PRO A 40 14.42 10.95 -8.09
CA PRO A 40 15.26 12.15 -8.19
C PRO A 40 16.62 12.01 -7.49
N LEU A 41 16.75 11.07 -6.54
CA LEU A 41 17.99 10.80 -5.81
C LEU A 41 18.69 9.52 -6.25
N ALA A 42 18.27 8.88 -7.35
CA ALA A 42 18.84 7.60 -7.79
C ALA A 42 20.34 7.66 -8.15
N GLU A 43 20.82 8.82 -8.61
CA GLU A 43 22.23 9.06 -8.95
C GLU A 43 23.07 9.55 -7.76
N SER A 44 22.49 9.60 -6.56
CA SER A 44 23.20 10.06 -5.37
C SER A 44 24.33 9.10 -4.96
N PRO A 45 25.41 9.61 -4.31
CA PRO A 45 26.46 8.76 -3.75
C PRO A 45 25.94 7.71 -2.77
N GLU A 46 24.91 8.05 -1.99
CA GLU A 46 24.25 7.16 -1.04
C GLU A 46 23.61 5.97 -1.76
N CYS A 47 22.89 6.20 -2.86
CA CYS A 47 22.31 5.13 -3.65
C CYS A 47 23.37 4.27 -4.36
N ALA A 48 24.46 4.86 -4.85
CA ALA A 48 25.58 4.09 -5.39
C ALA A 48 26.18 3.16 -4.32
N ALA A 49 26.42 3.68 -3.11
CA ALA A 49 26.96 2.91 -1.99
C ALA A 49 26.01 1.80 -1.51
N VAL A 50 24.69 2.04 -1.50
CA VAL A 50 23.70 0.97 -1.25
C VAL A 50 23.86 -0.13 -2.29
N VAL A 51 23.86 0.20 -3.59
CA VAL A 51 23.90 -0.77 -4.69
C VAL A 51 25.16 -1.63 -4.66
N GLU A 52 26.29 -1.06 -4.27
CA GLU A 52 27.57 -1.78 -4.09
C GLU A 52 27.51 -2.82 -2.96
N GLN A 53 26.73 -2.57 -1.91
CA GLN A 53 26.63 -3.44 -0.73
C GLN A 53 25.49 -4.48 -0.82
N LEU A 54 24.68 -4.43 -1.89
CA LEU A 54 23.54 -5.33 -2.07
C LEU A 54 23.98 -6.80 -2.20
N PRO A 55 23.22 -7.74 -1.60
CA PRO A 55 23.61 -9.14 -1.57
C PRO A 55 23.47 -9.82 -2.93
N GLU A 56 24.27 -10.87 -3.17
CA GLU A 56 24.15 -11.74 -4.34
C GLU A 56 22.84 -12.54 -4.38
N LYS A 57 22.20 -12.74 -3.22
CA LYS A 57 20.92 -13.42 -3.09
C LYS A 57 20.00 -12.69 -2.14
N LEU A 58 18.71 -12.65 -2.47
CA LEU A 58 17.65 -12.05 -1.67
C LEU A 58 16.40 -12.92 -1.77
N ALA A 59 15.82 -13.31 -0.63
CA ALA A 59 14.66 -14.22 -0.57
C ALA A 59 14.78 -15.48 -1.46
N GLY A 60 15.99 -16.04 -1.58
CA GLY A 60 16.25 -17.22 -2.42
C GLY A 60 16.48 -16.93 -3.91
N HIS A 61 16.22 -15.70 -4.38
CA HIS A 61 16.50 -15.26 -5.74
C HIS A 61 17.94 -14.78 -5.90
N LYS A 62 18.54 -15.00 -7.06
CA LYS A 62 19.90 -14.54 -7.36
C LYS A 62 19.87 -13.16 -8.02
N ARG A 63 20.84 -12.32 -7.69
CA ARG A 63 21.02 -11.00 -8.31
C ARG A 63 21.30 -11.17 -9.81
N THR A 64 20.54 -10.47 -10.63
CA THR A 64 20.62 -10.57 -12.10
C THR A 64 21.05 -9.23 -12.69
N PRO A 65 21.92 -9.22 -13.72
CA PRO A 65 22.30 -7.99 -14.40
C PRO A 65 21.09 -7.26 -15.00
N LEU A 66 21.13 -5.93 -14.97
CA LEU A 66 20.19 -5.07 -15.69
C LEU A 66 20.64 -4.89 -17.14
N ALA A 67 19.69 -4.69 -18.04
CA ALA A 67 19.98 -4.35 -19.43
C ALA A 67 20.43 -2.89 -19.56
N ASP A 68 21.35 -2.62 -20.50
CA ASP A 68 21.81 -1.25 -20.77
C ASP A 68 20.76 -0.41 -21.52
N PRO A 69 20.55 0.87 -21.15
CA PRO A 69 21.15 1.55 -20.00
C PRO A 69 20.47 1.12 -18.67
N ALA A 70 21.28 0.66 -17.72
CA ALA A 70 20.79 0.29 -16.40
C ALA A 70 20.36 1.55 -15.61
N PRO A 71 19.13 1.61 -15.04
CA PRO A 71 18.74 2.72 -14.18
C PRO A 71 19.66 2.85 -12.97
N ALA A 72 20.05 4.07 -12.62
CA ALA A 72 20.82 4.34 -11.40
C ALA A 72 20.04 3.89 -10.15
N GLY A 73 20.76 3.50 -9.10
CA GLY A 73 20.15 3.09 -7.82
C GLY A 73 19.27 1.84 -7.91
N ALA A 74 19.30 1.07 -9.00
CA ALA A 74 18.43 -0.08 -9.21
C ALA A 74 19.14 -1.43 -9.10
N ALA A 75 18.42 -2.44 -8.63
CA ALA A 75 18.87 -3.83 -8.65
C ALA A 75 17.68 -4.78 -8.85
N VAL A 76 17.98 -6.00 -9.28
CA VAL A 76 16.98 -7.05 -9.47
C VAL A 76 17.53 -8.40 -8.99
N TRP A 77 16.67 -9.17 -8.34
CA TRP A 77 16.88 -10.59 -8.07
C TRP A 77 15.74 -11.37 -8.69
N GLN A 78 16.06 -12.46 -9.39
CA GLN A 78 15.02 -13.31 -9.97
C GLN A 78 15.44 -14.77 -10.02
N SER A 79 14.45 -15.67 -9.94
CA SER A 79 14.62 -17.09 -10.28
C SER A 79 14.03 -17.42 -11.65
N SER A 80 13.07 -16.61 -12.11
CA SER A 80 12.38 -16.73 -13.39
C SER A 80 11.81 -15.37 -13.81
N SER A 81 11.22 -15.26 -15.00
CA SER A 81 10.59 -14.01 -15.45
C SER A 81 9.35 -13.60 -14.64
N THR A 82 8.78 -14.50 -13.84
CA THR A 82 7.59 -14.28 -13.01
C THR A 82 7.90 -14.18 -11.52
N GLU A 83 9.09 -14.61 -11.09
CA GLU A 83 9.52 -14.55 -9.69
C GLU A 83 10.68 -13.58 -9.57
N ARG A 84 10.37 -12.33 -9.26
CA ARG A 84 11.30 -11.22 -9.33
C ARG A 84 11.09 -10.24 -8.18
N ILE A 85 12.20 -9.85 -7.58
CA ILE A 85 12.29 -8.74 -6.62
C ILE A 85 13.08 -7.63 -7.28
N THR A 86 12.53 -6.41 -7.30
CA THR A 86 13.24 -5.22 -7.79
C THR A 86 13.49 -4.26 -6.63
N LEU A 87 14.65 -3.60 -6.63
CA LEU A 87 14.97 -2.52 -5.71
C LEU A 87 15.24 -1.25 -6.51
N ARG A 88 14.75 -0.12 -6.00
CA ARG A 88 15.05 1.22 -6.49
C ARG A 88 15.38 2.12 -5.31
N CYS A 89 16.55 2.73 -5.32
CA CYS A 89 16.96 3.73 -4.36
C CYS A 89 16.69 5.13 -4.90
N GLY A 90 16.32 6.06 -4.01
CA GLY A 90 16.11 7.46 -4.33
C GLY A 90 14.79 7.77 -5.00
N VAL A 91 13.77 6.94 -4.78
CA VAL A 91 12.39 7.20 -5.20
C VAL A 91 11.74 8.29 -4.34
N ASP A 92 10.66 8.88 -4.82
CA ASP A 92 9.80 9.71 -3.98
C ASP A 92 8.99 8.84 -3.02
N MET A 93 8.63 9.39 -1.86
CA MET A 93 7.75 8.71 -0.91
C MET A 93 6.35 8.58 -1.53
N PRO A 94 5.74 7.38 -1.56
CA PRO A 94 4.36 7.22 -1.99
C PRO A 94 3.45 8.12 -1.16
N LEU A 95 2.48 8.74 -1.83
CA LEU A 95 1.48 9.54 -1.17
C LEU A 95 0.73 8.67 -0.10
N GLN A 96 0.61 7.34 -0.31
CA GLN A 96 -0.10 6.41 0.58
C GLN A 96 0.56 6.27 1.95
N TYR A 97 1.75 6.84 2.15
CA TYR A 97 2.39 6.93 3.47
C TYR A 97 1.81 8.09 4.27
N THR A 98 0.94 7.75 5.21
CA THR A 98 0.23 8.68 6.10
C THR A 98 0.51 8.36 7.57
N GLU A 99 0.06 9.21 8.48
CA GLU A 99 0.11 8.99 9.94
C GLU A 99 -0.60 7.69 10.39
N LEU A 100 -1.48 7.12 9.54
CA LEU A 100 -2.19 5.86 9.79
C LEU A 100 -1.51 4.63 9.17
N SER A 101 -0.46 4.80 8.36
CA SER A 101 0.14 3.69 7.62
C SER A 101 0.86 2.73 8.57
N PRO A 102 0.54 1.42 8.55
CA PRO A 102 1.26 0.44 9.35
C PRO A 102 2.72 0.35 8.91
N THR A 103 3.61 0.27 9.89
CA THR A 103 5.05 0.14 9.65
C THR A 103 5.64 -1.04 10.39
N PHE A 104 6.69 -1.63 9.84
CA PHE A 104 7.49 -2.66 10.51
C PHE A 104 8.98 -2.37 10.38
N THR A 105 9.79 -3.05 11.18
CA THR A 105 11.25 -2.92 11.12
C THR A 105 11.86 -4.22 10.59
N ALA A 106 12.73 -4.09 9.60
CA ALA A 106 13.49 -5.20 9.01
C ALA A 106 14.78 -4.66 8.40
N ALA A 107 15.84 -5.47 8.37
CA ALA A 107 17.14 -5.07 7.81
C ALA A 107 17.68 -3.72 8.35
N GLY A 108 17.43 -3.42 9.63
CA GLY A 108 17.88 -2.18 10.26
C GLY A 108 17.16 -0.91 9.78
N ALA A 109 16.04 -1.04 9.08
CA ALA A 109 15.22 0.07 8.59
C ALA A 109 13.74 -0.09 8.95
N LYS A 110 13.02 1.04 9.02
CA LYS A 110 11.57 1.09 9.17
C LYS A 110 10.92 1.16 7.79
N TRP A 111 9.93 0.32 7.56
CA TRP A 111 9.28 0.15 6.26
C TRP A 111 7.78 0.35 6.36
N VAL A 112 7.20 0.93 5.30
CA VAL A 112 5.77 0.84 4.99
C VAL A 112 5.58 -0.07 3.79
N LYS A 113 4.55 -0.92 3.82
CA LYS A 113 4.14 -1.73 2.67
C LYS A 113 2.98 -1.04 1.96
N VAL A 114 3.04 -0.96 0.64
CA VAL A 114 1.96 -0.49 -0.22
C VAL A 114 1.64 -1.59 -1.22
N GLY A 115 0.46 -2.19 -1.10
CA GLY A 115 -0.05 -3.21 -1.99
C GLY A 115 -0.66 -2.62 -3.25
N ASP A 116 -0.60 -3.36 -4.34
CA ASP A 116 -1.31 -3.02 -5.56
C ASP A 116 -2.83 -3.25 -5.39
N PRO A 117 -3.67 -2.24 -5.69
CA PRO A 117 -5.11 -2.31 -5.43
C PRO A 117 -5.85 -3.30 -6.35
N SER A 118 -5.24 -3.78 -7.43
CA SER A 118 -5.86 -4.76 -8.33
C SER A 118 -5.88 -6.19 -7.76
N GLY A 119 -5.28 -6.41 -6.58
CA GLY A 119 -5.30 -7.71 -5.91
C GLY A 119 -4.34 -8.74 -6.53
N THR A 120 -3.40 -8.29 -7.37
CA THR A 120 -2.37 -9.15 -7.98
C THR A 120 -1.37 -9.73 -6.97
N GLY A 121 -1.39 -9.23 -5.74
CA GLY A 121 -0.40 -9.59 -4.71
C GLY A 121 0.95 -8.90 -4.90
N LEU A 122 1.07 -8.04 -5.91
CA LEU A 122 2.22 -7.15 -6.07
C LEU A 122 2.20 -6.11 -4.95
N ALA A 123 3.33 -5.88 -4.31
CA ALA A 123 3.48 -4.85 -3.29
C ALA A 123 4.86 -4.21 -3.38
N THR A 124 4.96 -2.99 -2.87
CA THR A 124 6.22 -2.26 -2.73
C THR A 124 6.43 -1.84 -1.28
N TRP A 125 7.63 -2.08 -0.78
CA TRP A 125 8.09 -1.72 0.56
C TRP A 125 8.98 -0.49 0.46
N PHE A 126 8.61 0.58 1.16
CA PHE A 126 9.33 1.85 1.16
C PHE A 126 9.97 2.10 2.52
N THR A 127 11.24 2.52 2.55
CA THR A 127 11.87 2.95 3.80
C THR A 127 11.31 4.29 4.25
N VAL A 128 10.93 4.42 5.52
CA VAL A 128 10.27 5.62 6.06
C VAL A 128 11.08 6.33 7.15
N ASP A 129 12.24 5.80 7.51
CA ASP A 129 13.13 6.33 8.55
C ASP A 129 14.40 6.97 8.00
N ARG A 130 14.54 7.06 6.67
CA ARG A 130 15.75 7.52 6.02
C ARG A 130 15.50 8.11 4.64
N THR A 131 16.48 8.88 4.18
CA THR A 131 16.66 9.28 2.78
C THR A 131 18.07 8.94 2.29
N PRO A 132 18.27 8.64 0.98
CA PRO A 132 17.25 8.48 -0.06
C PRO A 132 16.29 7.31 0.24
N VAL A 133 15.02 7.45 -0.17
CA VAL A 133 14.00 6.40 0.06
C VAL A 133 14.29 5.21 -0.83
N LEU A 134 14.25 4.01 -0.27
CA LEU A 134 14.35 2.77 -1.03
C LEU A 134 12.96 2.16 -1.19
N ALA A 135 12.66 1.73 -2.42
CA ALA A 135 11.51 0.93 -2.77
C ALA A 135 11.96 -0.47 -3.17
N VAL A 136 11.41 -1.50 -2.53
CA VAL A 136 11.57 -2.89 -2.94
C VAL A 136 10.23 -3.41 -3.39
N THR A 137 10.11 -3.95 -4.60
CA THR A 137 8.84 -4.46 -5.15
C THR A 137 8.95 -5.97 -5.37
N ALA A 138 7.94 -6.71 -4.90
CA ALA A 138 7.81 -8.15 -5.07
C ALA A 138 6.33 -8.54 -5.11
N ASP A 139 6.01 -9.67 -5.73
CA ASP A 139 4.69 -10.31 -5.62
C ASP A 139 4.75 -11.53 -4.68
N ASN A 140 3.59 -12.14 -4.43
CA ASN A 140 3.49 -13.33 -3.58
C ASN A 140 4.32 -14.52 -4.11
N ALA A 141 4.49 -14.64 -5.43
CA ALA A 141 5.27 -15.72 -6.02
C ALA A 141 6.77 -15.56 -5.72
N ALA A 142 7.29 -14.34 -5.86
CA ALA A 142 8.66 -13.98 -5.50
C ALA A 142 8.91 -14.03 -3.98
N LEU A 143 7.93 -13.69 -3.15
CA LEU A 143 8.08 -13.80 -1.70
C LEU A 143 8.12 -15.25 -1.21
N GLY A 144 7.36 -16.14 -1.83
CA GLY A 144 7.26 -17.53 -1.40
C GLY A 144 6.79 -17.67 0.05
N ARG A 145 7.70 -18.04 0.97
CA ARG A 145 7.42 -18.19 2.41
C ARG A 145 8.01 -17.07 3.27
N HIS A 146 8.62 -16.07 2.66
CA HIS A 146 9.21 -14.93 3.36
C HIS A 146 8.12 -13.91 3.71
N ASP A 147 8.19 -13.32 4.90
CA ASP A 147 7.21 -12.30 5.35
C ASP A 147 7.38 -10.97 4.58
N ASN A 148 8.60 -10.69 4.13
CA ASN A 148 8.96 -9.48 3.38
C ASN A 148 10.18 -9.75 2.46
N PRO A 149 10.43 -8.92 1.43
CA PRO A 149 11.55 -9.10 0.52
C PRO A 149 12.81 -8.32 0.94
N VAL A 150 12.82 -7.69 2.13
CA VAL A 150 13.86 -6.74 2.51
C VAL A 150 14.90 -7.33 3.48
N GLU A 151 14.62 -8.50 4.06
CA GLU A 151 15.57 -9.19 4.94
C GLU A 151 16.90 -9.50 4.23
N GLY A 152 18.01 -9.12 4.87
CA GLY A 152 19.37 -9.30 4.35
C GLY A 152 19.90 -8.16 3.48
N LEU A 153 19.11 -7.10 3.26
CA LEU A 153 19.61 -5.85 2.68
C LEU A 153 20.52 -5.11 3.67
N ASN A 154 21.54 -4.43 3.17
CA ASN A 154 22.36 -3.51 3.95
C ASN A 154 22.09 -2.08 3.47
N LEU A 155 21.43 -1.29 4.32
CA LEU A 155 20.95 0.05 4.00
C LEU A 155 21.64 1.16 4.79
N ALA A 156 22.79 0.85 5.40
CA ALA A 156 23.54 1.78 6.24
C ALA A 156 24.10 2.99 5.47
N ALA A 157 24.11 2.96 4.13
CA ALA A 157 24.52 4.12 3.34
C ALA A 157 23.41 5.17 3.17
N ALA A 158 22.14 4.82 3.40
CA ALA A 158 21.01 5.75 3.35
C ALA A 158 20.64 6.17 4.77
N GLU A 159 21.31 7.20 5.29
CA GLU A 159 21.14 7.72 6.67
C GLU A 159 20.62 9.17 6.71
N GLY A 160 20.08 9.66 5.60
CA GLY A 160 19.49 10.99 5.53
C GLY A 160 18.21 11.13 6.37
N VAL A 161 17.70 12.35 6.45
CA VAL A 161 16.51 12.69 7.24
C VAL A 161 15.30 11.88 6.77
N ALA A 162 14.54 11.33 7.72
CA ALA A 162 13.31 10.60 7.44
C ALA A 162 12.25 11.50 6.78
N PRO A 163 11.53 11.01 5.75
CA PRO A 163 10.40 11.74 5.19
C PRO A 163 9.25 11.80 6.19
N GLU A 164 8.56 12.94 6.22
CA GLU A 164 7.36 13.10 7.04
C GLU A 164 6.16 12.38 6.39
N PRO A 165 5.34 11.65 7.17
CA PRO A 165 4.11 11.09 6.64
C PRO A 165 3.12 12.19 6.28
N ALA A 166 2.29 11.93 5.26
CA ALA A 166 1.13 12.77 4.98
C ALA A 166 0.12 12.71 6.15
N ARG A 167 -0.73 13.73 6.24
CA ARG A 167 -1.82 13.76 7.23
C ARG A 167 -2.76 12.58 7.03
N ALA A 168 -3.30 12.07 8.13
CA ALA A 168 -4.30 11.02 8.06
C ALA A 168 -5.55 11.46 7.25
N PRO A 169 -6.13 10.56 6.44
CA PRO A 169 -7.40 10.83 5.77
C PRO A 169 -8.46 11.38 6.71
N LEU A 170 -9.19 12.38 6.22
CA LEU A 170 -10.24 13.11 6.92
C LEU A 170 -9.78 13.89 8.16
N ALA A 171 -8.50 13.91 8.54
CA ALA A 171 -8.04 14.54 9.78
C ALA A 171 -8.10 16.07 9.74
N THR A 172 -7.95 16.67 8.56
CA THR A 172 -7.96 18.13 8.37
C THR A 172 -9.37 18.70 8.21
N LEU A 173 -10.38 17.84 7.99
CA LEU A 173 -11.75 18.31 7.80
C LEU A 173 -12.24 19.12 9.01
N GLU A 174 -12.92 20.22 8.71
CA GLU A 174 -13.54 21.06 9.72
C GLU A 174 -14.72 20.32 10.40
N ASP A 175 -14.88 20.53 11.69
CA ASP A 175 -16.06 20.07 12.42
C ASP A 175 -17.28 20.95 12.09
N ALA A 176 -18.45 20.34 11.99
CA ALA A 176 -19.69 21.08 11.99
C ALA A 176 -19.87 21.78 13.35
N GLN A 177 -20.47 22.97 13.36
CA GLN A 177 -20.70 23.70 14.61
C GLN A 177 -21.81 23.07 15.46
N ASP A 178 -22.83 22.49 14.82
CA ASP A 178 -24.06 22.03 15.48
C ASP A 178 -24.40 20.57 15.16
N TYR A 179 -23.44 19.65 15.27
CA TYR A 179 -23.72 18.21 15.10
C TYR A 179 -24.20 17.55 16.40
N SER A 180 -25.01 16.49 16.26
CA SER A 180 -25.42 15.66 17.40
C SER A 180 -24.27 14.75 17.85
N ALA A 181 -23.55 15.14 18.90
CA ALA A 181 -22.48 14.33 19.49
C ALA A 181 -22.99 12.95 19.95
N ARG A 182 -24.24 12.89 20.43
CA ARG A 182 -24.89 11.63 20.79
C ARG A 182 -25.04 10.71 19.57
N ALA A 183 -25.56 11.22 18.46
CA ALA A 183 -25.75 10.43 17.24
C ALA A 183 -24.39 9.92 16.70
N CYS A 184 -23.34 10.74 16.73
CA CYS A 184 -22.00 10.29 16.33
C CYS A 184 -21.46 9.17 17.24
N ASN A 185 -21.62 9.29 18.55
CA ASN A 185 -21.19 8.24 19.48
C ASN A 185 -21.96 6.93 19.26
N GLU A 186 -23.29 7.00 19.07
CA GLU A 186 -24.13 5.83 18.78
C GLU A 186 -23.75 5.19 17.43
N PHE A 187 -23.49 6.01 16.41
CA PHE A 187 -23.01 5.58 15.10
C PHE A 187 -21.67 4.85 15.20
N ILE A 188 -20.65 5.45 15.85
CA ILE A 188 -19.33 4.82 16.00
C ILE A 188 -19.43 3.51 16.79
N ALA A 189 -20.25 3.45 17.85
CA ALA A 189 -20.45 2.24 18.64
C ALA A 189 -21.15 1.10 17.87
N ALA A 190 -21.93 1.43 16.84
CA ALA A 190 -22.65 0.47 16.01
C ALA A 190 -21.84 -0.01 14.79
N LEU A 191 -20.71 0.64 14.46
CA LEU A 191 -19.85 0.21 13.36
C LEU A 191 -19.24 -1.17 13.62
N PRO A 192 -19.13 -2.02 12.58
CA PRO A 192 -18.60 -3.36 12.75
C PRO A 192 -17.09 -3.34 12.96
N LYS A 193 -16.57 -4.40 13.59
CA LYS A 193 -15.12 -4.59 13.71
C LYS A 193 -14.47 -4.84 12.35
N GLY A 194 -15.12 -5.53 11.42
CA GLY A 194 -14.62 -5.73 10.06
C GLY A 194 -15.54 -5.01 9.07
N LEU A 195 -14.96 -4.19 8.19
CA LEU A 195 -15.70 -3.44 7.17
C LEU A 195 -15.54 -4.01 5.75
N ALA A 196 -14.39 -4.61 5.47
CA ALA A 196 -14.08 -5.30 4.23
C ALA A 196 -13.02 -6.39 4.47
N GLY A 197 -12.85 -7.30 3.52
CA GLY A 197 -11.83 -8.36 3.60
C GLY A 197 -10.43 -7.81 3.85
N GLY A 198 -9.75 -8.29 4.90
CA GLY A 198 -8.39 -7.85 5.26
C GLY A 198 -8.32 -6.56 6.10
N TYR A 199 -9.44 -5.90 6.37
CA TYR A 199 -9.50 -4.68 7.18
C TYR A 199 -9.91 -4.96 8.62
N THR A 200 -9.15 -4.43 9.56
CA THR A 200 -9.43 -4.53 11.00
C THR A 200 -9.28 -3.17 11.68
N PRO A 201 -9.95 -2.93 12.83
CA PRO A 201 -9.85 -1.67 13.53
C PRO A 201 -8.42 -1.49 14.05
N ILE A 202 -7.86 -0.31 13.84
CA ILE A 202 -6.54 0.03 14.40
C ILE A 202 -6.67 1.09 15.49
N ASP A 203 -5.67 1.14 16.37
CA ASP A 203 -5.52 2.27 17.28
C ASP A 203 -4.89 3.44 16.53
N PHE A 204 -5.58 4.57 16.55
CA PHE A 204 -5.11 5.84 15.98
C PHE A 204 -4.95 6.91 17.07
N SER A 205 -4.81 6.50 18.34
CA SER A 205 -4.46 7.45 19.40
C SER A 205 -3.15 8.16 19.07
N GLY A 206 -3.19 9.49 19.02
CA GLY A 206 -2.04 10.32 18.66
C GLY A 206 -2.11 10.93 17.27
N VAL A 207 -3.08 10.51 16.45
CA VAL A 207 -3.37 11.21 15.18
C VAL A 207 -4.20 12.44 15.46
N GLU A 208 -3.60 13.60 15.30
CA GLU A 208 -4.26 14.89 15.49
C GLU A 208 -5.39 15.08 14.47
N GLY A 209 -6.51 15.67 14.89
CA GLY A 209 -7.69 15.88 14.04
C GLY A 209 -8.68 14.71 14.01
N LEU A 210 -8.28 13.51 14.48
CA LEU A 210 -9.16 12.35 14.62
C LEU A 210 -9.50 12.10 16.10
N ALA A 211 -10.81 12.08 16.43
CA ALA A 211 -11.28 11.85 17.78
C ALA A 211 -12.06 10.53 17.88
N LYS A 212 -11.73 9.71 18.89
CA LYS A 212 -12.22 8.32 19.02
C LYS A 212 -13.73 8.19 19.18
N ASP A 213 -14.40 9.23 19.65
CA ASP A 213 -15.85 9.29 19.86
C ASP A 213 -16.65 9.59 18.58
N ARG A 214 -15.95 9.96 17.49
CA ARG A 214 -16.56 10.30 16.19
C ARG A 214 -15.81 9.76 14.99
N THR A 215 -14.77 8.97 15.19
CA THR A 215 -13.93 8.41 14.13
C THR A 215 -13.73 6.92 14.34
N GLN A 216 -13.78 6.18 13.24
CA GLN A 216 -13.34 4.78 13.18
C GLN A 216 -12.39 4.61 12.01
N VAL A 217 -11.27 3.92 12.26
CA VAL A 217 -10.27 3.61 11.25
C VAL A 217 -10.16 2.10 11.13
N TRP A 218 -10.14 1.59 9.91
CA TRP A 218 -9.73 0.23 9.61
C TRP A 218 -8.52 0.23 8.69
N ALA A 219 -7.57 -0.66 8.95
CA ALA A 219 -6.41 -0.87 8.09
C ALA A 219 -6.10 -2.36 7.94
N GLY A 220 -5.25 -2.67 6.97
CA GLY A 220 -4.75 -4.01 6.69
C GLY A 220 -3.33 -3.97 6.16
N ASP A 221 -2.70 -5.14 6.05
CA ASP A 221 -1.31 -5.25 5.59
C ASP A 221 -1.18 -4.83 4.11
N GLY A 222 -0.44 -3.73 3.88
CA GLY A 222 -0.28 -3.16 2.55
C GLY A 222 -1.51 -2.45 2.00
N LEU A 223 -2.56 -2.28 2.81
CA LEU A 223 -3.81 -1.66 2.39
C LEU A 223 -3.88 -0.21 2.86
N GLU A 224 -4.36 0.68 1.99
CA GLU A 224 -4.70 2.05 2.36
C GLU A 224 -5.86 2.03 3.37
N PRO A 225 -5.83 2.82 4.46
CA PRO A 225 -6.86 2.74 5.50
C PRO A 225 -8.23 3.22 5.02
N ILE A 226 -9.30 2.61 5.56
CA ILE A 226 -10.66 3.14 5.48
C ILE A 226 -10.89 4.01 6.72
N VAL A 227 -11.31 5.26 6.53
CA VAL A 227 -11.56 6.19 7.64
C VAL A 227 -12.99 6.70 7.55
N VAL A 228 -13.74 6.57 8.64
CA VAL A 228 -15.05 7.21 8.82
C VAL A 228 -14.93 8.29 9.87
N ARG A 229 -15.46 9.48 9.60
CA ARG A 229 -15.54 10.59 10.56
C ARG A 229 -16.93 11.22 10.56
N CYS A 230 -17.61 11.17 11.70
CA CYS A 230 -18.92 11.79 11.94
C CYS A 230 -18.79 13.22 12.46
N GLY A 231 -19.79 14.06 12.16
CA GLY A 231 -19.87 15.44 12.64
C GLY A 231 -19.02 16.42 11.84
N VAL A 232 -18.67 16.06 10.60
CA VAL A 232 -17.90 16.94 9.72
C VAL A 232 -18.77 18.06 9.15
N LYS A 233 -18.14 19.20 8.82
CA LYS A 233 -18.81 20.28 8.09
C LYS A 233 -19.19 19.79 6.69
N GLN A 234 -20.28 20.35 6.15
CA GLN A 234 -20.66 20.10 4.77
C GLN A 234 -19.54 20.60 3.82
N PRO A 235 -19.13 19.80 2.82
CA PRO A 235 -18.06 20.19 1.91
C PRO A 235 -18.49 21.42 1.09
N ALA A 236 -17.56 22.36 0.92
CA ALA A 236 -17.82 23.60 0.17
C ALA A 236 -18.06 23.36 -1.33
N SER A 237 -17.58 22.23 -1.85
CA SER A 237 -17.79 21.77 -3.22
C SER A 237 -19.20 21.25 -3.49
N TYR A 238 -19.98 20.90 -2.45
CA TYR A 238 -21.36 20.47 -2.62
C TYR A 238 -22.28 21.67 -2.93
N THR A 239 -22.93 21.62 -4.09
CA THR A 239 -23.81 22.70 -4.58
C THR A 239 -25.17 22.17 -5.03
N PRO A 240 -26.22 23.01 -5.06
CA PRO A 240 -27.53 22.57 -5.55
C PRO A 240 -27.44 22.04 -7.00
N GLY A 241 -28.03 20.87 -7.24
CA GLY A 241 -28.01 20.21 -8.56
C GLY A 241 -26.88 19.18 -8.74
N THR A 242 -25.97 19.07 -7.77
CA THR A 242 -24.98 17.97 -7.73
C THR A 242 -25.66 16.60 -7.69
N VAL A 243 -25.15 15.67 -8.50
CA VAL A 243 -25.62 14.28 -8.51
C VAL A 243 -25.10 13.57 -7.27
N LEU A 244 -26.00 12.88 -6.58
CA LEU A 244 -25.69 12.08 -5.39
C LEU A 244 -25.91 10.62 -5.70
N THR A 245 -25.00 9.77 -5.24
CA THR A 245 -25.17 8.32 -5.29
C THR A 245 -26.02 7.91 -4.10
N GLN A 246 -27.21 7.37 -4.39
CA GLN A 246 -28.08 6.85 -3.33
C GLN A 246 -27.70 5.40 -3.01
N VAL A 247 -27.30 5.15 -1.76
CA VAL A 247 -27.05 3.81 -1.24
C VAL A 247 -27.97 3.60 -0.05
N ASN A 248 -28.90 2.65 -0.18
CA ASN A 248 -30.05 2.53 0.72
C ASN A 248 -30.84 3.86 0.81
N GLU A 249 -31.01 4.40 2.00
CA GLU A 249 -31.69 5.69 2.25
C GLU A 249 -30.70 6.86 2.38
N ILE A 250 -29.41 6.61 2.18
CA ILE A 250 -28.34 7.60 2.41
C ILE A 250 -27.87 8.18 1.07
N PRO A 251 -27.99 9.51 0.87
CA PRO A 251 -27.40 10.17 -0.27
C PRO A 251 -25.90 10.45 -0.02
N TRP A 252 -25.05 9.93 -0.89
CA TRP A 252 -23.60 10.11 -0.85
C TRP A 252 -23.15 11.11 -1.92
N PHE A 253 -22.39 12.11 -1.47
CA PHE A 253 -21.68 13.06 -2.33
C PHE A 253 -20.20 12.68 -2.41
N GLU A 254 -19.67 12.55 -3.63
CA GLU A 254 -18.23 12.38 -3.87
C GLU A 254 -17.56 13.74 -4.03
N ASP A 255 -16.56 14.02 -3.19
CA ASP A 255 -15.83 15.28 -3.22
C ASP A 255 -14.56 15.14 -4.06
N GLU A 256 -14.69 15.32 -5.37
CA GLU A 256 -13.57 15.29 -6.30
C GLU A 256 -12.52 16.38 -5.99
N ALA A 257 -12.93 17.51 -5.40
CA ALA A 257 -11.99 18.58 -5.01
C ALA A 257 -11.08 18.17 -3.84
N ALA A 258 -11.53 17.24 -2.99
CA ALA A 258 -10.70 16.67 -1.94
C ALA A 258 -9.56 15.78 -2.51
N ALA A 259 -9.67 15.33 -3.76
CA ALA A 259 -8.62 14.57 -4.46
C ALA A 259 -7.51 15.46 -5.07
N GLU A 260 -7.70 16.79 -5.13
CA GLU A 260 -6.75 17.74 -5.75
C GLU A 260 -6.15 18.76 -4.76
N GLY A 261 -6.68 18.85 -3.53
CA GLY A 261 -6.25 19.83 -2.53
C GLY A 261 -4.95 19.47 -1.78
N PRO A 262 -4.33 20.44 -1.06
CA PRO A 262 -3.22 20.16 -0.12
C PRO A 262 -3.64 19.31 1.08
N GLU A 263 -4.94 19.09 1.24
CA GLU A 263 -5.60 18.23 2.23
C GLU A 263 -5.90 16.82 1.69
N THR A 264 -5.40 16.51 0.49
CA THR A 264 -5.43 15.16 -0.05
C THR A 264 -4.86 14.20 0.98
N SER A 265 -5.71 13.32 1.52
CA SER A 265 -5.24 12.02 1.96
C SER A 265 -4.42 11.48 0.80
N GLY A 266 -3.13 11.26 0.99
CA GLY A 266 -2.21 10.96 -0.09
C GLY A 266 -2.48 9.61 -0.78
N GLY A 267 -3.69 9.11 -0.90
CA GLY A 267 -3.91 7.85 -1.60
C GLY A 267 -4.90 7.95 -2.72
N LEU A 268 -5.27 6.77 -3.18
CA LEU A 268 -6.26 6.59 -4.24
C LEU A 268 -7.66 6.49 -3.63
N ALA A 269 -7.81 6.80 -2.33
CA ALA A 269 -9.09 6.80 -1.66
C ALA A 269 -9.95 7.99 -2.08
N THR A 270 -11.21 7.68 -2.37
CA THR A 270 -12.26 8.66 -2.63
C THR A 270 -12.78 9.21 -1.29
N THR A 271 -13.03 10.51 -1.22
CA THR A 271 -13.71 11.13 -0.08
C THR A 271 -15.21 11.28 -0.38
N LEU A 272 -16.03 10.63 0.42
CA LEU A 272 -17.49 10.56 0.28
C LEU A 272 -18.16 11.17 1.50
N TYR A 273 -19.23 11.94 1.31
CA TYR A 273 -20.02 12.54 2.38
C TYR A 273 -21.45 12.02 2.35
N ALA A 274 -21.88 11.39 3.44
CA ALA A 274 -23.29 11.12 3.70
C ALA A 274 -23.97 12.40 4.20
N LEU A 275 -24.95 12.88 3.44
CA LEU A 275 -25.67 14.13 3.68
C LEU A 275 -27.12 13.87 4.13
N GLY A 276 -27.81 14.94 4.57
CA GLY A 276 -29.25 14.86 4.89
C GLY A 276 -29.58 14.21 6.23
N ARG A 277 -28.62 14.19 7.16
CA ARG A 277 -28.77 13.64 8.52
C ARG A 277 -28.40 14.69 9.58
N GLU A 278 -28.73 14.42 10.84
CA GLU A 278 -28.42 15.34 11.95
C GLU A 278 -26.91 15.63 12.08
N ALA A 279 -26.06 14.66 11.70
CA ALA A 279 -24.63 14.83 11.54
C ALA A 279 -24.20 14.37 10.14
N ASN A 280 -23.39 15.18 9.45
CA ASN A 280 -22.75 14.73 8.22
C ASN A 280 -21.63 13.74 8.57
N ILE A 281 -21.42 12.75 7.71
CA ILE A 281 -20.40 11.73 7.90
C ILE A 281 -19.52 11.69 6.65
N ALA A 282 -18.23 11.88 6.83
CA ALA A 282 -17.25 11.65 5.78
C ALA A 282 -16.70 10.22 5.86
N LEU A 283 -16.44 9.64 4.70
CA LEU A 283 -15.82 8.34 4.50
C LEU A 283 -14.68 8.50 3.48
N SER A 284 -13.46 8.17 3.88
CA SER A 284 -12.34 7.98 2.97
C SER A 284 -12.26 6.50 2.64
N LEU A 285 -12.44 6.18 1.35
CA LEU A 285 -12.61 4.80 0.88
C LEU A 285 -11.63 4.49 -0.25
N PRO A 286 -10.69 3.54 -0.06
CA PRO A 286 -9.81 3.06 -1.12
C PRO A 286 -10.58 2.48 -2.31
N ALA A 287 -9.99 2.58 -3.50
CA ALA A 287 -10.57 2.08 -4.74
C ALA A 287 -10.94 0.57 -4.65
N GLY A 288 -12.08 0.21 -5.23
CA GLY A 288 -12.54 -1.18 -5.28
C GLY A 288 -13.31 -1.67 -4.05
N LEU A 289 -13.47 -0.84 -3.01
CA LEU A 289 -14.20 -1.18 -1.77
C LEU A 289 -15.60 -0.55 -1.66
N GLY A 290 -16.04 0.16 -2.71
CA GLY A 290 -17.31 0.90 -2.79
C GLY A 290 -18.50 0.11 -2.26
N ASP A 291 -18.81 -1.02 -2.90
CA ASP A 291 -20.06 -1.72 -2.67
C ASP A 291 -20.20 -2.27 -1.24
N GLU A 292 -19.18 -2.94 -0.69
CA GLU A 292 -19.27 -3.58 0.64
C GLU A 292 -19.27 -2.53 1.77
N ALA A 293 -18.31 -1.60 1.72
CA ALA A 293 -18.14 -0.61 2.78
C ALA A 293 -19.29 0.41 2.80
N LEU A 294 -19.71 0.94 1.63
CA LEU A 294 -20.80 1.91 1.58
C LEU A 294 -22.13 1.31 2.00
N ASN A 295 -22.46 0.09 1.58
CA ASN A 295 -23.70 -0.56 2.00
C ASN A 295 -23.74 -0.75 3.53
N THR A 296 -22.64 -1.21 4.10
CA THR A 296 -22.51 -1.44 5.55
C THR A 296 -22.63 -0.13 6.32
N VAL A 297 -21.82 0.87 5.97
CA VAL A 297 -21.86 2.19 6.64
C VAL A 297 -23.23 2.83 6.47
N SER A 298 -23.84 2.80 5.28
CA SER A 298 -25.18 3.36 5.05
C SER A 298 -26.25 2.74 5.95
N GLY A 299 -26.21 1.42 6.14
CA GLY A 299 -27.13 0.72 7.05
C GLY A 299 -26.97 1.15 8.51
N VAL A 300 -25.73 1.36 8.95
CA VAL A 300 -25.45 1.88 10.31
C VAL A 300 -25.93 3.32 10.44
N ILE A 301 -25.70 4.18 9.43
CA ILE A 301 -26.21 5.56 9.42
C ILE A 301 -27.73 5.58 9.56
N SER A 302 -28.45 4.85 8.71
CA SER A 302 -29.92 4.79 8.73
C SER A 302 -30.49 4.37 10.09
N SER A 303 -29.77 3.55 10.86
CA SER A 303 -30.25 3.04 12.15
C SER A 303 -29.83 3.88 13.37
N THR A 304 -28.84 4.76 13.23
CA THR A 304 -28.23 5.47 14.37
C THR A 304 -28.20 6.99 14.24
N VAL A 305 -28.28 7.54 13.03
CA VAL A 305 -28.21 8.98 12.79
C VAL A 305 -29.53 9.46 12.18
N PRO A 306 -30.37 10.19 12.92
CA PRO A 306 -31.66 10.64 12.42
C PRO A 306 -31.56 11.55 11.21
N GLU A 307 -32.66 11.63 10.45
CA GLU A 307 -32.82 12.62 9.39
C GLU A 307 -32.86 14.03 9.96
N ARG A 308 -32.26 14.98 9.25
CA ARG A 308 -32.32 16.39 9.63
C ARG A 308 -33.71 16.93 9.25
N ASN A 309 -34.49 17.33 10.26
CA ASN A 309 -35.79 18.01 10.09
C ASN A 309 -35.65 19.41 9.48
#